data_AF-A0AAU4VHU9-F1
#
_entry.id   AF-A0AAU4VHU9-F1
#
_cell.length_a   1.000
_cell.length_b   1.000
_cell.length_c   1.000
_cell.angle_alpha   90.00
_cell.angle_beta   90.00
_cell.angle_gamma   90.00
#
_symmetry.space_group_name_H-M   'P 1'
#
loop_
_entity.id
_entity.type
_entity.pdbx_description
1 polymer ?
#
loop_
_entity_poly.entity_id
_entity_poly.type
_entity_poly.pdbx_seq_one_letter_code
_entity_poly.pdbx_strand_id
1 'polypeptide(L)' 'MRIVFDEAEQEALRADARDLAGDDPQVAYVLERLAGEGIDLDRIMPWEDLRENLGQPPLDDTASSANVA' A
#
# COMPACT_ATOMS: atom_id res chain seq x y z
N MET A 1 5.69 -11.07 -11.93
CA MET A 1 4.44 -10.49 -12.43
C MET A 1 4.35 -9.05 -11.95
N ARG A 2 3.94 -8.10 -12.79
CA ARG A 2 3.93 -6.66 -12.43
C ARG A 2 2.58 -6.05 -12.76
N ILE A 3 2.03 -5.29 -11.83
CA ILE A 3 0.87 -4.42 -12.07
C ILE A 3 1.42 -3.07 -12.53
N VAL A 4 0.94 -2.61 -13.69
CA VAL A 4 1.25 -1.30 -14.24
C VAL A 4 -0.06 -0.54 -14.32
N PHE A 5 -0.08 0.64 -13.72
CA PHE A 5 -1.22 1.54 -13.75
C PHE A 5 -1.31 2.22 -15.12
N ASP A 6 -2.53 2.44 -15.60
CA ASP A 6 -2.74 3.25 -16.80
C ASP A 6 -2.46 4.74 -16.54
N GLU A 7 -2.48 5.56 -17.58
CA GLU A 7 -2.14 6.98 -17.47
C GLU A 7 -3.10 7.76 -16.54
N ALA A 8 -4.38 7.40 -16.53
CA ALA A 8 -5.37 8.05 -15.68
C ALA A 8 -5.18 7.66 -14.20
N GLU A 9 -4.92 6.39 -13.94
CA GLU A 9 -4.62 5.87 -12.61
C GLU A 9 -3.33 6.47 -12.04
N GLN A 10 -2.28 6.60 -12.86
CA GLN A 10 -1.04 7.24 -12.45
C GLN A 10 -1.23 8.71 -12.09
N GLU A 11 -2.04 9.46 -12.85
CA GLU A 11 -2.29 10.86 -12.52
C GLU A 11 -3.14 11.01 -11.25
N ALA A 12 -4.12 10.12 -11.04
CA ALA A 12 -4.89 10.09 -9.79
C ALA A 12 -3.96 9.85 -8.58
N LEU A 13 -3.05 8.87 -8.66
CA LEU A 13 -2.07 8.60 -7.62
C LEU A 13 -1.15 9.82 -7.36
N ARG A 14 -0.72 10.53 -8.41
CA ARG A 14 0.10 11.75 -8.27
C ARG A 14 -0.70 12.91 -7.67
N ALA A 15 -1.98 13.03 -7.98
CA ALA A 15 -2.84 14.04 -7.38
C ALA A 15 -2.98 13.79 -5.87
N ASP A 16 -3.31 12.56 -5.47
CA ASP A 16 -3.42 12.17 -4.07
C ASP A 16 -2.09 12.36 -3.33
N ALA A 17 -0.95 12.04 -3.98
CA ALA A 17 0.37 12.29 -3.42
C ALA A 17 0.62 13.78 -3.12
N ARG A 18 0.23 14.68 -4.02
CA ARG A 18 0.39 16.13 -3.83
C ARG A 18 -0.48 16.65 -2.70
N ASP A 19 -1.71 16.15 -2.59
CA ASP A 19 -2.63 16.53 -1.52
C ASP A 19 -2.10 16.09 -0.14
N LEU A 20 -1.50 14.90 -0.06
CA LEU A 20 -0.96 14.34 1.18
C LEU A 20 0.44 14.84 1.55
N ALA A 21 1.16 15.50 0.64
CA ALA A 21 2.56 15.88 0.87
C ALA A 21 2.79 16.77 2.10
N GLY A 22 1.77 17.55 2.51
CA GLY A 22 1.84 18.40 3.70
C GLY A 22 1.53 17.66 5.01
N ASP A 23 0.63 16.67 4.96
CA ASP A 23 0.10 15.99 6.16
C ASP A 23 0.85 14.68 6.43
N ASP A 24 1.09 13.88 5.39
CA ASP A 24 1.82 12.63 5.45
C ASP A 24 2.80 12.50 4.27
N PRO A 25 4.02 13.06 4.41
CA PRO A 25 5.06 12.99 3.38
C PRO A 25 5.49 11.56 3.04
N GLN A 26 5.31 10.60 3.96
CA GLN A 26 5.69 9.21 3.72
C GLN A 26 4.70 8.56 2.76
N VAL A 27 3.41 8.75 3.00
CA VAL A 27 2.35 8.25 2.10
C VAL A 27 2.46 8.92 0.74
N ALA A 28 2.67 10.24 0.69
CA ALA A 28 2.87 10.98 -0.56
C ALA A 28 4.01 10.39 -1.42
N TYR A 29 5.17 10.12 -0.80
CA TYR A 29 6.30 9.48 -1.48
C TYR A 29 5.95 8.08 -2.04
N VAL A 30 5.21 7.27 -1.27
CA VAL A 30 4.79 5.94 -1.72
C VAL A 30 3.85 6.03 -2.91
N LEU A 31 2.88 6.94 -2.88
CA LEU A 31 1.92 7.15 -3.98
C LEU A 31 2.62 7.63 -5.26
N GLU A 32 3.55 8.58 -5.16
CA GLU A 32 4.33 9.05 -6.30
C GLU A 32 5.19 7.93 -6.90
N ARG A 33 5.79 7.10 -6.04
CA ARG A 33 6.56 5.93 -6.46
C ARG A 33 5.69 4.88 -7.14
N LEU A 34 4.49 4.61 -6.60
CA LEU A 34 3.53 3.67 -7.20
C LEU A 34 3.09 4.15 -8.59
N ALA A 35 2.85 5.45 -8.76
CA ALA A 35 2.50 6.02 -10.05
C ALA A 35 3.62 5.87 -11.10
N GLY A 36 4.90 5.92 -10.70
CA GLY A 36 6.04 5.79 -11.62
C GLY A 36 6.49 4.35 -11.86
N GLU A 37 6.48 3.52 -10.83
CA GLU A 37 7.07 2.18 -10.84
C GLU A 37 6.00 1.07 -10.92
N GLY A 38 4.74 1.34 -10.60
CA GLY A 38 3.74 0.29 -10.43
C GLY A 38 4.11 -0.67 -9.29
N ILE A 39 3.53 -1.87 -9.31
CA ILE A 39 3.72 -2.87 -8.26
C ILE A 39 4.36 -4.12 -8.84
N ASP A 40 5.54 -4.48 -8.36
CA ASP A 40 6.20 -5.74 -8.70
C ASP A 40 5.77 -6.86 -7.76
N LEU A 41 4.89 -7.74 -8.23
CA LEU A 41 4.32 -8.86 -7.48
C LEU A 41 5.35 -9.95 -7.13
N ASP A 42 6.48 -10.01 -7.84
CA ASP A 42 7.54 -11.00 -7.54
C ASP A 42 8.37 -10.59 -6.32
N ARG A 43 8.25 -9.34 -5.88
CA ARG A 43 8.96 -8.78 -4.71
C ARG A 43 8.05 -8.58 -3.51
N ILE A 44 6.78 -8.95 -3.62
CA ILE A 44 5.82 -8.80 -2.54
C ILE A 44 5.83 -10.07 -1.71
N MET A 45 6.11 -9.88 -0.44
CA MET A 45 5.87 -10.91 0.56
C MET A 45 4.42 -10.76 1.01
N PRO A 46 3.60 -11.83 0.97
CA PRO A 46 2.29 -11.83 1.60
C PRO A 46 2.41 -11.32 3.04
N TRP A 47 1.42 -10.56 3.50
CA TRP A 47 1.45 -9.99 4.84
C TRP A 47 1.64 -11.07 5.92
N GLU A 48 0.97 -12.21 5.79
CA GLU A 48 1.14 -13.33 6.73
C GLU A 48 2.58 -13.84 6.75
N ASP A 49 3.18 -14.06 5.58
CA ASP A 49 4.57 -14.50 5.47
C ASP A 49 5.55 -13.46 6.05
N LEU A 50 5.29 -12.17 5.85
CA LEU A 50 6.09 -11.08 6.43
C LEU A 50 6.00 -11.09 7.95
N ARG A 51 4.81 -11.32 8.47
CA ARG A 51 4.50 -11.32 9.90
C ARG A 51 5.12 -12.52 10.61
N GLU A 52 5.03 -13.70 10.00
CA GLU A 52 5.76 -14.90 10.42
C GLU A 52 7.27 -14.67 10.42
N ASN A 53 7.82 -14.07 9.35
CA ASN A 53 9.24 -13.73 9.26
C ASN A 53 9.69 -12.70 10.32
N LEU A 54 8.78 -11.83 10.76
CA LEU A 54 9.01 -10.87 11.84
C LEU A 54 8.72 -11.44 13.24
N GLY A 55 8.34 -12.72 13.34
CA GLY A 55 8.05 -13.39 14.61
C GLY A 55 6.80 -12.88 15.32
N GLN A 56 5.84 -12.31 14.59
CA GLN A 56 4.62 -11.77 15.17
C GLN A 56 3.55 -12.87 15.37
N PRO A 57 2.82 -12.86 16.51
CA PRO A 57 1.83 -13.90 16.86
C PRO A 57 0.61 -13.85 15.96
N PRO A 58 -0.09 -14.97 15.62
CA PRO A 58 -1.32 -15.05 14.80
C PRO A 58 -2.28 -13.85 14.94
N LEU A 59 -2.84 -13.35 13.83
CA LEU A 59 -3.92 -12.36 13.94
C LEU A 59 -5.11 -13.13 14.52
N ASP A 60 -5.51 -12.79 15.74
CA ASP A 60 -6.77 -13.29 16.26
C ASP A 60 -7.90 -12.62 15.46
N ASP A 61 -8.56 -13.39 14.60
CA ASP A 61 -9.73 -12.97 13.78
C ASP A 61 -10.91 -12.43 14.62
N THR A 62 -10.80 -12.43 15.95
CA THR A 62 -11.82 -11.92 16.88
C THR A 62 -11.88 -10.40 16.96
N ALA A 63 -10.90 -9.67 16.41
CA ALA A 63 -10.89 -8.19 16.43
C ALA A 63 -11.69 -7.55 15.27
N SER A 64 -12.15 -8.31 14.28
CA SER A 64 -12.82 -7.77 13.08
C SER A 64 -14.35 -7.71 13.21
N SER A 65 -14.86 -7.13 14.30
CA SER A 65 -16.25 -6.67 14.38
C SER A 65 -16.39 -5.39 15.20
N ALA A 66 -15.54 -4.40 14.91
CA ALA A 66 -15.76 -3.04 15.37
C ALA A 66 -15.57 -2.05 14.21
N ASN A 67 -16.69 -1.44 13.82
CA ASN A 67 -16.83 -0.26 12.96
C ASN A 67 -16.48 -0.36 11.46
N VAL A 68 -17.50 -0.67 10.66
CA VAL A 68 -17.93 0.26 9.59
C VAL A 68 -19.43 0.49 9.80
N ALA A 69 -19.78 1.67 10.32
CA ALA A 69 -21.15 2.15 10.49
C ALA A 69 -21.32 3.42 9.66
#